data_AF-X7ZWX4-F1
#
_entry.id   AF-X7ZWX4-F1
#
_cell.length_a   1.000
_cell.length_b   1.000
_cell.length_c   1.000
_cell.angle_alpha   90.00
_cell.angle_beta   90.00
_cell.angle_gamma   90.00
#
_symmetry.space_group_name_H-M   'P 1'
#
loop_
_entity.id
_entity.type
_entity.pdbx_description
1 polymer ?
#
loop_
_entity_poly.entity_id
_entity_poly.type
_entity_poly.pdbx_seq_one_letter_code
_entity_poly.pdbx_strand_id
1 'polypeptide(L)'
;MAYQAIFAEECARAGVPRQLAIAGVDLVGPVLIKFGTAEQKARYLEPIRLGDHIWTQLFSEPGAGSDLAGVRTRAEKTDTGWRIKGQKVWSSAANSADFGLLLARTGPIDTAA
;
A
#
# COMPACT_ATOMS: atom_id res chain seq x y z
N MET A 1 -5.03 19.18 3.00
CA MET A 1 -3.77 19.45 3.72
C MET A 1 -4.01 20.11 5.08
N ALA A 2 -4.56 21.32 5.18
CA ALA A 2 -4.73 22.01 6.47
C ALA A 2 -5.54 21.20 7.53
N TYR A 3 -6.70 20.66 7.15
CA TYR A 3 -7.52 19.87 8.08
C TYR A 3 -6.86 18.57 8.55
N GLN A 4 -6.10 17.89 7.69
CA GLN A 4 -5.39 16.66 8.07
C GLN A 4 -4.26 16.93 9.06
N ALA A 5 -3.55 18.06 8.89
CA ALA A 5 -2.50 18.49 9.80
C ALA A 5 -3.07 18.86 11.18
N ILE A 6 -4.15 19.66 11.22
CA ILE A 6 -4.84 20.02 12.46
C ILE A 6 -5.32 18.77 13.19
N PHE A 7 -5.96 17.83 12.48
CA PHE A 7 -6.43 16.59 13.08
C PHE A 7 -5.28 15.74 13.65
N ALA A 8 -4.16 15.65 12.92
CA ALA A 8 -2.97 14.94 13.39
C ALA A 8 -2.40 15.56 14.69
N GLU A 9 -2.33 16.89 14.75
CA GLU A 9 -1.88 17.62 15.92
C GLU A 9 -2.79 17.41 17.13
N GLU A 10 -4.11 17.49 16.93
CA GLU A 10 -5.09 17.26 17.99
C GLU A 10 -5.05 15.82 18.53
N CYS A 11 -4.90 14.82 17.66
CA CYS A 11 -4.71 13.43 18.09
C CYS A 11 -3.42 13.26 18.91
N ALA A 12 -2.32 13.87 18.47
CA ALA A 12 -1.05 13.82 19.20
C ALA A 12 -1.17 14.50 20.58
N ARG A 13 -1.82 15.66 20.65
CA ARG A 13 -2.09 16.39 21.90
C ARG A 13 -2.94 15.58 22.87
N ALA A 14 -3.91 14.83 22.35
CA ALA A 14 -4.77 13.94 23.13
C ALA A 14 -4.13 12.58 23.47
N GLY A 15 -2.93 12.28 22.94
CA GLY A 15 -2.26 10.99 23.16
C GLY A 15 -2.96 9.80 22.49
N VAL A 16 -3.74 10.04 21.43
CA VAL A 16 -4.49 9.00 20.70
C VAL A 16 -3.90 8.77 19.30
N PRO A 17 -4.02 7.54 18.73
CA PRO A 17 -3.61 7.29 17.37
C PRO A 17 -4.40 8.15 16.37
N ARG A 18 -3.72 8.75 15.38
CA ARG A 18 -4.36 9.54 14.33
C ARG A 18 -5.37 8.72 13.52
N GLN A 19 -5.00 7.51 13.10
CA GLN A 19 -5.93 6.57 12.50
C GLN A 19 -5.44 5.13 12.67
N LEU A 20 -6.39 4.21 12.75
CA LEU A 20 -6.13 2.79 12.52
C LEU A 20 -5.96 2.57 11.00
N ALA A 21 -5.20 1.55 10.60
CA ALA A 21 -5.00 1.18 9.19
C ALA A 21 -4.47 2.32 8.27
N ILE A 22 -3.38 2.98 8.69
CA ILE A 22 -2.76 4.11 7.97
C ILE A 22 -2.60 3.88 6.46
N ALA A 23 -2.18 2.67 6.06
CA ALA A 23 -1.98 2.34 4.66
C ALA A 23 -3.28 2.40 3.83
N GLY A 24 -4.43 2.10 4.42
CA GLY A 24 -5.72 2.17 3.72
C GLY A 24 -6.04 3.60 3.30
N VAL A 25 -6.17 4.50 4.28
CA VAL A 25 -6.65 5.87 4.05
C VAL A 25 -5.59 6.77 3.43
N ASP A 26 -4.32 6.68 3.86
CA ASP A 26 -3.28 7.62 3.41
C ASP A 26 -2.58 7.19 2.11
N LEU A 27 -2.68 5.91 1.74
CA LEU A 27 -1.94 5.37 0.59
C LEU A 27 -2.86 4.69 -0.42
N VAL A 28 -3.59 3.65 -0.03
CA VAL A 28 -4.39 2.83 -0.95
C VAL A 28 -5.59 3.61 -1.50
N GLY A 29 -6.32 4.32 -0.65
CA GLY A 29 -7.47 5.14 -1.03
C GLY A 29 -7.13 6.14 -2.14
N PRO A 30 -6.11 7.01 -1.95
CA PRO A 30 -5.67 7.95 -2.99
C PRO A 30 -5.22 7.26 -4.30
N VAL A 31 -4.51 6.13 -4.21
CA VAL A 31 -4.09 5.35 -5.39
C VAL A 31 -5.31 4.81 -6.14
N LEU A 32 -6.28 4.24 -5.44
CA LEU A 32 -7.53 3.74 -6.03
C LEU A 32 -8.37 4.88 -6.64
N ILE A 33 -8.49 6.02 -5.95
CA ILE A 33 -9.21 7.19 -6.48
C ILE A 33 -8.60 7.64 -7.81
N LYS A 34 -7.27 7.72 -7.87
CA LYS A 34 -6.55 8.22 -9.05
C LYS A 34 -6.44 7.20 -10.19
N PHE A 35 -6.14 5.93 -9.88
CA PHE A 35 -5.75 4.92 -10.88
C PHE A 35 -6.63 3.67 -10.90
N GLY A 36 -7.49 3.48 -9.89
CA GLY A 36 -8.34 2.30 -9.79
C GLY A 36 -9.45 2.31 -10.84
N THR A 37 -9.85 1.10 -11.27
CA THR A 37 -11.05 0.91 -12.11
C THR A 37 -12.32 1.23 -11.32
N ALA A 38 -13.46 1.36 -12.02
CA ALA A 38 -14.75 1.58 -11.37
C ALA A 38 -15.09 0.46 -10.37
N GLU A 39 -14.80 -0.79 -10.74
CA GLU A 39 -15.04 -1.98 -9.92
C GLU A 39 -14.16 -1.99 -8.68
N GLN A 40 -12.87 -1.63 -8.82
CA GLN A 40 -11.95 -1.53 -7.69
C GLN A 40 -12.37 -0.42 -6.72
N LYS A 41 -12.78 0.74 -7.25
CA LYS A 41 -13.27 1.87 -6.44
C LYS A 41 -14.51 1.47 -5.65
N ALA A 42 -15.52 0.90 -6.31
CA ALA A 42 -16.76 0.44 -5.69
C ALA A 42 -16.50 -0.64 -4.62
N ARG A 43 -15.54 -1.53 -4.86
CA ARG A 43 -15.22 -2.62 -3.93
C ARG A 43 -14.45 -2.19 -2.69
N TYR A 44 -13.51 -1.24 -2.82
CA TYR A 44 -12.51 -1.02 -1.78
C TYR A 44 -12.60 0.33 -1.07
N LEU A 45 -13.14 1.39 -1.69
CA LEU A 45 -13.08 2.73 -1.08
C LEU A 45 -13.95 2.87 0.16
N GLU A 46 -15.16 2.34 0.16
CA GLU A 46 -16.07 2.45 1.31
C GLU A 46 -15.55 1.66 2.54
N PRO A 47 -15.10 0.40 2.41
CA PRO A 47 -14.47 -0.31 3.52
C PRO A 47 -13.20 0.37 4.03
N ILE A 48 -12.37 0.97 3.15
CA ILE A 48 -11.21 1.77 3.57
C ILE A 48 -11.65 2.99 4.39
N ARG A 49 -12.72 3.67 3.96
CA ARG A 49 -13.25 4.86 4.63
C ARG A 49 -13.80 4.54 6.02
N LEU A 50 -14.44 3.38 6.18
CA LEU A 50 -15.01 2.91 7.45
C LEU A 50 -13.96 2.28 8.38
N GLY A 51 -12.81 1.88 7.84
CA GLY A 51 -11.76 1.17 8.59
C GLY A 51 -11.97 -0.34 8.67
N ASP A 52 -12.91 -0.89 7.89
CA ASP A 52 -13.24 -2.31 7.87
C ASP A 52 -12.15 -3.18 7.24
N HIS A 53 -11.33 -2.60 6.35
CA HIS A 53 -10.20 -3.29 5.74
C HIS A 53 -8.88 -2.81 6.34
N ILE A 54 -8.09 -3.75 6.86
CA ILE A 54 -6.71 -3.51 7.27
C ILE A 54 -5.80 -3.74 6.07
N TRP A 55 -5.09 -2.69 5.67
CA TRP A 55 -4.13 -2.74 4.57
C TRP A 55 -2.70 -2.70 5.10
N THR A 56 -1.80 -3.40 4.40
CA THR A 56 -0.36 -3.29 4.61
C THR A 56 0.36 -2.82 3.35
N GLN A 57 1.48 -2.10 3.52
CA GLN A 57 2.34 -1.69 2.42
C GLN A 57 3.40 -2.77 2.17
N LEU A 58 3.49 -3.21 0.91
CA LEU A 58 4.41 -4.27 0.48
C LEU A 58 5.41 -3.70 -0.55
N PHE A 59 6.19 -2.71 -0.13
CA PHE A 59 7.13 -1.98 -0.99
C PHE A 59 8.56 -2.45 -0.77
N SER A 60 9.11 -2.18 0.43
CA SER A 60 10.50 -2.46 0.78
C SER A 60 10.88 -3.94 0.68
N GLU A 61 12.10 -4.19 0.24
CA GLU A 61 12.74 -5.50 0.14
C GLU A 61 14.08 -5.47 0.88
N PRO A 62 14.64 -6.63 1.28
CA PRO A 62 15.95 -6.66 1.97
C PRO A 62 17.06 -5.91 1.23
N GLY A 63 16.99 -5.86 -0.11
CA GLY A 63 17.96 -5.15 -0.97
C GLY A 63 17.43 -3.88 -1.63
N ALA A 64 16.22 -3.41 -1.29
CA ALA A 64 15.62 -2.22 -1.91
C ALA A 64 14.71 -1.49 -0.91
N GLY A 65 15.17 -0.34 -0.39
CA GLY A 65 14.45 0.53 0.52
C GLY A 65 14.25 1.92 -0.09
N SER A 66 15.19 2.84 0.19
CA SER A 66 15.20 4.18 -0.40
C SER A 66 15.30 4.14 -1.94
N ASP A 67 16.07 3.19 -2.48
CA ASP A 67 16.04 2.86 -3.91
C ASP A 67 14.85 1.93 -4.22
N LEU A 68 13.66 2.52 -4.29
CA LEU A 68 12.43 1.79 -4.58
C LEU A 68 12.37 1.30 -6.04
N ALA A 69 13.12 1.91 -6.95
CA ALA A 69 13.21 1.46 -8.33
C ALA A 69 13.97 0.13 -8.44
N GLY A 70 14.85 -0.17 -7.47
CA GLY A 70 15.63 -1.40 -7.37
C GLY A 70 14.87 -2.68 -6.96
N VAL A 71 13.55 -2.62 -6.74
CA VAL A 71 12.76 -3.80 -6.33
C VAL A 71 12.87 -4.97 -7.31
N ARG A 72 12.96 -6.18 -6.75
CA ARG A 72 13.17 -7.46 -7.46
C ARG A 72 11.97 -8.39 -7.39
N THR A 73 11.00 -8.16 -6.50
CA THR A 73 9.73 -8.93 -6.50
C THR A 73 9.10 -8.86 -7.89
N ARG A 74 8.80 -10.02 -8.47
CA ARG A 74 8.26 -10.14 -9.83
C ARG A 74 6.78 -10.45 -9.82
N ALA A 75 6.09 -9.91 -10.82
CA ALA A 75 4.73 -10.25 -11.18
C ALA A 75 4.73 -10.76 -12.63
N GLU A 76 4.55 -12.07 -12.80
CA GLU A 76 4.49 -12.73 -14.11
C GLU A 76 3.01 -12.91 -14.51
N LYS A 77 2.65 -12.48 -15.72
CA LYS A 77 1.26 -12.58 -16.18
C LYS A 77 0.89 -14.05 -16.45
N THR A 78 -0.29 -14.46 -16.01
CA THR A 78 -0.88 -15.78 -16.26
C THR A 78 -2.24 -15.63 -16.97
N ASP A 79 -2.86 -16.74 -17.34
CA ASP A 79 -4.17 -16.73 -18.01
C ASP A 79 -5.28 -16.15 -17.12
N THR A 80 -5.12 -16.24 -15.80
CA THR A 80 -6.14 -15.83 -14.80
C THR A 80 -5.71 -14.63 -13.95
N GLY A 81 -4.51 -14.09 -14.16
CA GLY A 81 -4.02 -12.96 -13.37
C GLY A 81 -2.50 -12.83 -13.37
N TRP A 82 -1.91 -12.81 -12.17
CA TRP A 82 -0.48 -12.62 -11.96
C TRP A 82 0.05 -13.64 -10.94
N ARG A 83 1.21 -14.22 -11.25
CA ARG A 83 2.01 -15.01 -10.31
C ARG A 83 3.08 -14.10 -9.70
N ILE A 84 3.08 -13.99 -8.37
CA ILE A 84 4.01 -13.14 -7.63
C ILE A 84 5.13 -13.98 -7.02
N LYS A 85 6.39 -13.56 -7.17
CA LYS A 85 7.55 -14.18 -6.51
C LYS A 85 8.52 -13.11 -6.00
N GLY A 86 8.79 -13.12 -4.69
CA GLY A 86 9.72 -12.19 -4.06
C GLY A 86 9.60 -12.19 -2.54
N GLN A 87 10.27 -11.23 -1.90
CA GLN A 87 10.24 -11.04 -0.45
C GLN A 87 10.09 -9.55 -0.14
N LYS A 88 9.21 -9.25 0.81
CA LYS A 88 9.00 -7.91 1.37
C LYS A 88 9.42 -7.86 2.83
N VAL A 89 9.80 -6.68 3.31
CA VAL A 89 10.21 -6.43 4.69
C VAL A 89 9.65 -5.09 5.17
N TRP A 90 9.64 -4.88 6.49
CA TRP A 90 9.14 -3.66 7.14
C TRP A 90 7.64 -3.39 6.86
N SER A 91 6.86 -4.45 6.64
CA SER A 91 5.43 -4.36 6.35
C SER A 91 4.62 -4.24 7.64
N SER A 92 4.41 -3.00 8.09
CA SER A 92 3.58 -2.69 9.25
C SER A 92 2.19 -3.32 9.14
N ALA A 93 1.71 -3.89 10.25
CA ALA A 93 0.42 -4.58 10.36
C ALA A 93 0.21 -5.77 9.40
N ALA A 94 1.27 -6.32 8.78
CA ALA A 94 1.12 -7.42 7.82
C ALA A 94 0.49 -8.69 8.42
N ASN A 95 0.68 -8.94 9.72
CA ASN A 95 0.10 -10.07 10.42
C ASN A 95 -1.43 -9.96 10.62
N SER A 96 -1.98 -8.76 10.54
CA SER A 96 -3.40 -8.46 10.75
C SER A 96 -4.08 -7.90 9.49
N ALA A 97 -3.38 -7.86 8.36
CA ALA A 97 -3.88 -7.21 7.15
C ALA A 97 -4.75 -8.17 6.31
N ASP A 98 -5.88 -7.66 5.84
CA ASP A 98 -6.74 -8.32 4.87
C ASP A 98 -6.15 -8.21 3.45
N PHE A 99 -5.48 -7.10 3.17
CA PHE A 99 -4.95 -6.77 1.85
C PHE A 99 -3.55 -6.15 1.90
N GLY A 100 -2.80 -6.33 0.82
CA GLY A 100 -1.48 -5.70 0.63
C GLY A 100 -1.41 -4.85 -0.63
N LEU A 101 -0.94 -3.60 -0.52
CA LEU A 101 -0.56 -2.80 -1.69
C LEU A 101 0.85 -3.20 -2.12
N LEU A 102 0.92 -4.09 -3.10
CA LEU A 102 2.16 -4.67 -3.58
C LEU A 102 2.77 -3.87 -4.73
N LEU A 103 4.05 -3.51 -4.56
CA LEU A 103 4.90 -3.10 -5.67
C LEU A 103 5.69 -4.30 -6.19
N ALA A 104 5.47 -4.65 -7.45
CA ALA A 104 6.15 -5.74 -8.13
C ALA A 104 6.50 -5.36 -9.58
N ARG A 105 7.58 -5.93 -10.10
CA ARG A 105 8.07 -5.69 -11.45
C ARG A 105 7.39 -6.63 -12.44
N THR A 106 6.85 -6.06 -13.51
CA THR A 106 6.23 -6.80 -14.63
C THR A 106 7.11 -6.82 -15.89
N GLY A 107 8.10 -5.92 -15.99
CA GLY A 107 9.04 -5.83 -17.10
C GLY A 107 10.44 -6.40 -16.81
N PRO A 108 11.37 -6.32 -17.77
CA PRO A 108 12.76 -6.70 -17.55
C PRO A 108 13.41 -5.83 -16.45
N ILE A 109 14.46 -6.36 -15.81
CA ILE A 109 15.35 -5.53 -14.98
C ILE A 109 16.34 -4.91 -15.97
N ASP A 110 16.27 -3.59 -16.14
CA ASP A 110 17.35 -2.88 -16.80
C ASP A 110 18.53 -2.84 -15.82
N THR A 111 19.63 -3.51 -16.16
CA THR A 111 20.81 -3.64 -15.29
C THR A 111 21.82 -2.51 -15.52
N ALA A 112 21.45 -1.47 -16.27
CA ALA A 112 22.34 -0.42 -16.74
C ALA A 112 22.15 0.96 -16.05
N ALA A 113 21.87 0.98 -14.76
CA ALA A 113 21.88 2.20 -13.94
C ALA A 113 22.87 2.06 -12.77
#